data_AF-A0AAU1UYT2-F1
#
_entry.id   AF-A0AAU1UYT2-F1
#
_cell.length_a   1.000
_cell.length_b   1.000
_cell.length_c   1.000
_cell.angle_alpha   90.00
_cell.angle_beta   90.00
_cell.angle_gamma   90.00
#
_symmetry.space_group_name_H-M   'P 1'
#
loop_
_entity.id
_entity.type
_entity.pdbx_description
1 polymer ?
#
loop_
_entity_poly.entity_id
_entity_poly.type
_entity_poly.pdbx_seq_one_letter_code
_entity_poly.pdbx_strand_id
1 'polypeptide(L)'
;MNWKVERTPGCPVRRSEDDRVAVPLRLSRQGEHAADAELTLTLAEAEHLHAALCRALDGHPVSPAAPDCRQPIQASTGTARIVGRA
;
A
#
# COMPACT_ATOMS: atom_id res chain seq x y z
N MET A 1 -13.31 -0.35 26.34
CA MET A 1 -13.96 0.36 25.21
C MET A 1 -13.22 -0.07 23.95
N ASN A 2 -13.76 -1.01 23.16
CA ASN A 2 -13.04 -1.55 21.99
C ASN A 2 -13.49 -0.82 20.72
N TRP A 3 -12.59 -0.04 20.13
CA TRP A 3 -12.77 0.59 18.83
C TRP A 3 -11.88 -0.12 17.82
N LYS A 4 -12.41 -0.35 16.62
CA LYS A 4 -11.66 -0.91 15.50
C LYS A 4 -11.80 0.00 14.29
N VAL A 5 -10.69 0.14 13.57
CA VAL A 5 -10.61 0.84 12.29
C VAL A 5 -10.23 -0.21 11.24
N GLU A 6 -10.99 -0.28 10.16
CA GLU A 6 -10.75 -1.25 9.09
C GLU A 6 -11.00 -0.63 7.71
N ARG A 7 -10.48 -1.28 6.66
CA ARG A 7 -10.82 -0.90 5.29
C ARG A 7 -12.29 -1.21 5.05
N THR A 8 -13.02 -0.27 4.45
CA THR A 8 -14.41 -0.51 4.05
C THR A 8 -14.42 -1.59 2.96
N PRO A 9 -15.07 -2.76 3.19
CA PRO A 9 -15.10 -3.83 2.20
C PRO A 9 -15.73 -3.38 0.89
N GLY A 10 -15.15 -3.79 -0.24
CA GLY A 10 -15.65 -3.43 -1.57
C GLY A 10 -15.44 -1.97 -1.98
N CYS A 11 -14.86 -1.13 -1.12
CA CYS A 11 -14.59 0.28 -1.42
C CYS A 11 -13.11 0.49 -1.78
N PRO A 12 -12.79 0.68 -3.08
CA PRO A 12 -11.41 0.90 -3.51
C PRO A 12 -10.86 2.23 -2.97
N VAL A 13 -9.53 2.33 -2.93
CA VAL A 13 -8.83 3.62 -2.76
C VAL A 13 -9.09 4.46 -4.02
N ARG A 14 -9.34 5.76 -3.85
CA ARG A 14 -9.73 6.66 -4.94
C ARG A 14 -8.80 7.86 -5.01
N ARG A 15 -8.68 8.46 -6.19
CA ARG A 15 -8.18 9.83 -6.32
C ARG A 15 -9.35 10.80 -6.24
N SER A 16 -9.22 11.87 -5.44
CA SER A 16 -10.17 12.97 -5.41
C SER A 16 -9.85 13.99 -6.50
N GLU A 17 -10.75 14.96 -6.68
CA GLU A 17 -10.59 16.06 -7.65
C GLU A 17 -9.38 16.95 -7.35
N ASP A 18 -8.95 17.04 -6.08
CA ASP A 18 -7.77 17.79 -5.63
C ASP A 18 -6.45 16.99 -5.72
N ASP A 19 -6.40 15.94 -6.53
CA ASP A 19 -5.25 15.02 -6.66
C ASP A 19 -4.81 14.34 -5.34
N ARG A 20 -5.73 14.29 -4.37
CA ARG A 20 -5.51 13.58 -3.10
C ARG A 20 -5.92 12.13 -3.22
N VAL A 21 -5.31 11.28 -2.41
CA VAL A 21 -5.65 9.86 -2.28
C VAL A 21 -6.61 9.70 -1.11
N ALA A 22 -7.83 9.24 -1.38
CA ALA A 22 -8.84 8.95 -0.39
C ALA A 22 -8.91 7.44 -0.11
N VAL A 23 -8.74 7.06 1.14
CA VAL A 23 -8.81 5.67 1.62
C VAL A 23 -10.07 5.53 2.48
N PRO A 24 -11.15 4.89 1.97
CA PRO A 24 -12.34 4.62 2.77
C PRO A 24 -12.06 3.68 3.95
N LEU A 25 -12.52 4.08 5.12
CA LEU A 25 -12.37 3.36 6.38
C LEU A 25 -13.73 3.19 7.05
N ARG A 26 -13.89 2.07 7.75
CA ARG A 26 -15.02 1.77 8.60
C ARG A 26 -14.55 1.79 10.05
N LEU A 27 -15.28 2.51 10.89
CA LEU A 27 -15.13 2.53 12.33
C LEU A 27 -16.20 1.63 12.94
N SER A 28 -15.79 0.75 13.84
CA SER A 28 -16.70 -0.08 14.63
C SER A 28 -16.42 0.06 16.13
N ARG A 29 -17.48 0.01 16.93
CA ARG A 29 -17.45 0.10 18.39
C ARG A 29 -18.16 -1.11 18.96
N GLN A 30 -17.45 -1.92 19.74
CA GLN A 30 -17.98 -3.18 20.27
C GLN A 30 -18.52 -4.12 19.17
N GLY A 31 -17.86 -4.15 18.01
CA GLY A 31 -18.25 -4.98 16.86
C GLY A 31 -19.34 -4.36 15.97
N GLU A 32 -20.07 -3.38 16.48
CA GLU A 32 -21.11 -2.66 15.73
C GLU A 32 -20.52 -1.56 14.87
N HIS A 33 -21.10 -1.34 13.69
CA HIS A 33 -20.72 -0.21 12.86
C HIS A 33 -21.02 1.10 13.58
N ALA A 34 -20.03 1.97 13.68
CA ALA A 34 -20.18 3.26 14.32
C ALA A 34 -20.22 4.41 13.30
N ALA A 35 -19.30 4.41 12.32
CA ALA A 35 -19.23 5.43 11.27
C ALA A 35 -18.34 4.96 10.13
N ASP A 36 -18.52 5.56 8.95
CA ASP A 36 -17.54 5.55 7.87
C ASP A 36 -16.69 6.82 7.93
N ALA A 37 -15.42 6.71 7.55
CA ALA A 37 -14.46 7.81 7.51
C ALA A 37 -13.55 7.69 6.28
N GLU A 38 -12.90 8.77 5.88
CA GLU A 38 -11.89 8.73 4.83
C GLU A 38 -10.56 9.24 5.37
N LEU A 39 -9.51 8.42 5.21
CA LEU A 39 -8.14 8.90 5.37
C LEU A 39 -7.74 9.57 4.04
N THR A 40 -7.67 10.90 4.06
CA THR A 40 -7.25 11.70 2.92
C THR A 40 -5.76 11.99 3.02
N LEU A 41 -5.02 11.65 1.98
CA LEU A 41 -3.58 11.82 1.89
C LEU A 41 -3.25 12.66 0.66
N THR A 42 -2.22 13.49 0.76
CA THR A 42 -1.53 14.00 -0.43
C THR A 42 -0.85 12.84 -1.18
N LEU A 43 -0.47 13.07 -2.44
CA LEU A 43 0.28 12.08 -3.20
C LEU A 43 1.59 11.69 -2.49
N ALA A 44 2.32 12.69 -1.96
CA ALA A 44 3.56 12.45 -1.23
C ALA A 44 3.32 11.61 0.03
N GLU A 45 2.30 11.91 0.84
CA GLU A 45 1.97 11.09 2.02
C GLU A 45 1.58 9.66 1.65
N ALA A 46 0.85 9.48 0.55
CA ALA A 46 0.48 8.16 0.04
C ALA A 46 1.73 7.34 -0.38
N GLU A 47 2.69 7.96 -1.05
CA GLU A 47 3.97 7.32 -1.41
C GLU A 47 4.79 6.93 -0.17
N HIS A 48 4.87 7.81 0.83
CA HIS A 48 5.55 7.52 2.07
C HIS A 48 4.89 6.36 2.82
N LEU A 49 3.55 6.35 2.89
CA LEU A 49 2.78 5.26 3.49
C LEU A 49 3.00 3.94 2.73
N HIS A 50 2.98 3.97 1.39
CA HIS A 50 3.27 2.81 0.56
C HIS A 50 4.66 2.24 0.88
N ALA A 51 5.70 3.08 0.90
CA ALA A 51 7.06 2.65 1.22
C ALA A 51 7.17 2.06 2.65
N ALA A 52 6.48 2.66 3.62
CA ALA A 52 6.44 2.14 4.98
C ALA A 52 5.78 0.76 5.07
N LEU A 53 4.66 0.56 4.38
CA LEU A 53 3.97 -0.73 4.32
C LEU A 53 4.83 -1.79 3.61
N CYS A 54 5.47 -1.44 2.48
CA CYS A 54 6.38 -2.33 1.78
C CYS A 54 7.55 -2.80 2.66
N ARG A 55 8.16 -1.89 3.43
CA ARG A 55 9.21 -2.23 4.41
C ARG A 55 8.70 -3.10 5.55
N ALA A 56 7.52 -2.81 6.10
CA ALA A 56 6.95 -3.60 7.19
C ALA A 56 6.63 -5.04 6.77
N LEU A 57 6.26 -5.22 5.51
CA LEU A 57 6.00 -6.52 4.91
C LEU A 57 7.29 -7.22 4.43
N ASP A 58 8.45 -6.56 4.43
CA ASP A 58 9.71 -7.18 3.99
C ASP A 58 10.03 -8.43 4.84
N GLY A 59 10.63 -9.43 4.22
CA GLY A 59 10.87 -10.75 4.82
C GLY A 59 9.61 -11.63 5.04
N HIS A 60 8.40 -11.10 4.85
CA HIS A 60 7.18 -11.94 4.85
C HIS A 60 7.01 -12.66 3.51
N PRO A 61 6.56 -13.93 3.51
CA PRO A 61 6.25 -14.66 2.30
C PRO A 61 5.31 -13.87 1.39
N VAL A 62 5.66 -13.78 0.10
CA VAL A 62 4.83 -13.12 -0.90
C VAL A 62 3.63 -14.02 -1.20
N SER A 63 2.43 -13.55 -0.89
CA SER A 63 1.20 -14.24 -1.27
C SER A 63 1.06 -14.31 -2.79
N PRO A 64 0.49 -15.38 -3.38
CA PRO A 64 0.18 -15.44 -4.80
C PRO A 64 -0.73 -14.31 -5.29
N ALA A 65 -1.54 -13.73 -4.39
CA ALA A 65 -2.41 -12.59 -4.68
C ALA A 65 -1.77 -11.24 -4.30
N ALA A 66 -0.47 -11.20 -4.00
CA ALA A 66 0.23 -9.96 -3.68
C ALA A 66 0.34 -9.04 -4.92
N PRO A 67 0.32 -7.71 -4.71
CA PRO A 67 0.48 -6.76 -5.81
C PRO A 67 1.88 -6.85 -6.43
N ASP A 68 2.01 -6.39 -7.68
CA ASP A 68 3.26 -6.42 -8.45
C ASP A 68 4.43 -5.77 -7.72
N CYS A 69 4.19 -4.71 -6.93
CA CYS A 69 5.23 -4.06 -6.12
C CYS A 69 5.84 -4.96 -5.03
N ARG A 70 5.23 -6.12 -4.76
CA ARG A 70 5.71 -7.15 -3.83
C ARG A 70 6.30 -8.36 -4.54
N GLN A 71 6.17 -8.45 -5.86
CA GLN A 71 6.84 -9.50 -6.62
C GLN A 71 8.34 -9.20 -6.67
N PRO A 72 9.21 -10.21 -6.52
CA PRO A 72 10.63 -10.00 -6.68
C PRO A 72 10.87 -9.43 -8.08
N ILE A 73 11.52 -8.26 -8.16
CA ILE A 73 12.00 -7.74 -9.43
C ILE A 73 12.92 -8.82 -9.97
N GLN A 74 12.50 -9.52 -11.03
CA GLN A 74 13.40 -10.38 -11.77
C GLN A 74 14.45 -9.42 -12.33
N ALA A 75 15.59 -9.32 -11.63
CA ALA A 75 16.76 -8.67 -12.17
C ALA A 75 17.03 -9.41 -13.47
N SER A 76 16.67 -8.77 -14.59
CA SER A 76 17.12 -9.23 -15.88
C SER A 76 18.63 -9.28 -15.74
N THR A 77 19.21 -10.47 -15.77
CA THR A 77 20.66 -10.69 -15.81
C THR A 77 21.16 -10.16 -17.15
N GLY A 78 21.11 -8.84 -17.32
CA GLY A 78 21.80 -8.11 -18.34
C GLY A 78 23.27 -8.20 -17.98
N THR A 79 23.98 -9.09 -18.66
CA THR A 79 25.42 -9.29 -18.53
C THR A 79 26.13 -7.99 -18.86
N ALA A 80 26.40 -7.15 -17.86
CA ALA A 80 27.29 -6.02 -18.01
C ALA A 80 28.71 -6.56 -18.17
N ARG A 81 29.13 -6.80 -19.42
CA ARG A 81 30.54 -7.04 -19.74
C ARG A 81 31.26 -5.70 -19.63
N ILE A 82 31.96 -5.49 -18.52
CA ILE A 82 32.94 -4.42 -18.40
C ILE A 82 34.11 -4.80 -19.31
N VAL A 83 34.22 -4.14 -20.46
CA VAL A 83 35.41 -4.24 -21.32
C VAL A 83 36.44 -3.27 -20.76
N GLY A 84 37.44 -3.81 -20.05
CA GLY A 84 38.62 -3.04 -19.64
C GLY A 84 39.44 -2.63 -20.87
N ARG A 85 39.73 -1.34 -21.00
CA ARG A 85 40.61 -0.79 -22.03
C ARG A 85 42.05 -0.89 -21.50
N ALA A 86 42.88 -1.66 -22.19
CA ALA A 86 44.34 -1.71 -22.01
C ALA A 86 45.02 -0.45 -22.52
#